data_AF-A0A6B3ENU5-F1
#
_entry.id   AF-A0A6B3ENU5-F1
#
_cell.length_a   1.000
_cell.length_b   1.000
_cell.length_c   1.000
_cell.angle_alpha   90.00
_cell.angle_beta   90.00
_cell.angle_gamma   90.00
#
_symmetry.space_group_name_H-M   'P 1'
#
loop_
_entity.id
_entity.type
_entity.pdbx_description
1 polymer ?
#
loop_
_entity_poly.entity_id
_entity_poly.type
_entity_poly.pdbx_seq_one_letter_code
_entity_poly.pdbx_strand_id
1 'polypeptide(L)' 'SSFVFRDTRHAADLFSLAEPGNIYTRIHNPTQDVFEQRIAALEGGVAAVAVASGQAAETLALLNLARAGDHIVSSSSL' A
#
# COMPACT_ATOMS: atom_id res chain seq x y z
N SER A 1 -3.34 15.60 -0.29
CA SER A 1 -2.73 16.47 0.74
C SER A 1 -1.29 16.03 1.02
N SER A 2 -0.47 16.88 1.64
CA SER A 2 0.97 16.67 1.87
C SER A 2 1.34 16.72 3.35
N PHE A 3 2.57 16.33 3.68
CA PHE A 3 3.15 16.45 5.01
C PHE A 3 4.41 17.34 4.96
N VAL A 4 4.70 18.06 6.05
CA VAL A 4 5.88 18.94 6.15
C VAL A 4 7.10 18.09 6.52
N PHE A 5 8.20 18.26 5.78
CA PHE A 5 9.48 17.62 6.12
C PHE A 5 10.22 18.42 7.20
N ARG A 6 10.97 17.71 8.06
CA ARG A 6 11.84 18.33 9.06
C ARG A 6 12.92 19.22 8.42
N ASP A 7 13.57 18.71 7.37
CA ASP A 7 14.58 19.39 6.56
C ASP A 7 14.75 18.70 5.19
N THR A 8 15.70 19.16 4.37
CA THR A 8 15.98 18.61 3.03
C THR A 8 16.58 17.21 3.06
N ARG A 9 17.30 16.85 4.14
CA ARG A 9 17.87 15.52 4.30
C ARG A 9 16.78 14.50 4.62
N HIS A 10 15.88 14.82 5.55
CA HIS A 10 14.70 14.01 5.84
C HIS A 10 13.86 13.75 4.58
N ALA A 11 13.64 14.76 3.74
CA ALA A 11 12.96 14.56 2.48
C ALA A 11 13.69 13.54 1.58
N ALA A 12 15.00 13.70 1.40
CA ALA A 12 15.81 12.76 0.60
C ALA A 12 15.79 11.32 1.16
N ASP A 13 15.86 11.17 2.49
CA ASP A 13 15.83 9.87 3.15
C ASP A 13 14.46 9.18 2.98
N LEU A 14 13.35 9.93 3.04
CA LEU A 14 12.00 9.39 2.75
C LEU A 14 11.84 8.96 1.29
N PHE A 15 12.27 9.77 0.32
CA PHE A 15 12.12 9.45 -1.11
C PHE A 15 13.06 8.34 -1.60
N SER A 16 14.20 8.14 -0.92
CA SER A 16 15.13 7.03 -1.18
C SER A 16 14.77 5.73 -0.44
N LEU A 17 13.69 5.74 0.35
CA LEU A 17 13.24 4.63 1.19
C LEU A 17 14.26 4.26 2.30
N ALA A 18 15.16 5.17 2.66
CA ALA A 18 16.13 4.98 3.74
C ALA A 18 15.51 5.24 5.13
N GLU A 19 14.49 6.10 5.19
CA GLU A 19 13.68 6.35 6.39
C GLU A 19 12.19 6.08 6.05
N PRO A 20 11.43 5.35 6.89
CA PRO A 20 9.99 5.26 6.74
C PRO A 20 9.32 6.55 7.20
N GLY A 21 8.28 6.99 6.49
CA GLY A 21 7.52 8.16 6.93
C GLY A 21 6.51 8.68 5.90
N ASN A 22 5.84 9.75 6.29
CA ASN A 22 4.75 10.34 5.50
C ASN A 22 5.29 11.37 4.49
N ILE A 23 4.96 11.19 3.21
CA ILE A 23 5.30 12.14 2.14
C ILE A 23 4.04 12.86 1.65
N TYR A 24 3.05 12.10 1.16
CA TYR A 24 1.77 12.61 0.71
C TYR A 24 0.68 11.52 0.76
N THR A 25 -0.57 11.94 0.91
CA THR A 25 -1.69 11.03 1.25
C THR A 25 -2.07 10.01 0.18
N ARG A 26 -1.60 10.17 -1.07
CA ARG A 26 -1.88 9.22 -2.16
C ARG A 26 -1.13 7.89 -2.00
N ILE A 27 0.03 7.86 -1.33
CA ILE A 27 0.78 6.60 -1.09
C ILE A 27 0.65 6.09 0.34
N HIS A 28 0.48 6.99 1.31
CA HIS A 28 0.41 6.61 2.72
C HIS A 28 -0.22 7.76 3.53
N ASN A 29 -1.00 7.40 4.56
CA ASN A 29 -1.61 8.34 5.49
C ASN A 29 -1.77 7.68 6.87
N PRO A 30 -1.53 8.42 7.99
CA PRO A 30 -1.60 7.83 9.34
C PRO A 30 -2.94 7.19 9.72
N THR A 31 -4.06 7.71 9.21
CA THR A 31 -5.38 7.11 9.47
C THR A 31 -5.52 5.76 8.77
N GLN A 32 -5.03 5.65 7.54
CA GLN A 32 -5.04 4.40 6.77
C GLN A 32 -4.05 3.39 7.35
N ASP A 33 -2.87 3.84 7.82
CA ASP A 33 -1.86 2.99 8.46
C ASP A 33 -2.43 2.24 9.68
N VAL A 34 -3.19 2.92 10.55
CA VAL A 34 -3.86 2.27 11.69
C VAL A 34 -4.86 1.22 11.22
N PHE A 35 -5.59 1.48 10.12
CA PHE A 35 -6.50 0.49 9.54
C PHE A 35 -5.73 -0.71 8.97
N GLU A 36 -4.66 -0.47 8.22
CA GLU A 36 -3.80 -1.50 7.62
C GLU A 36 -3.20 -2.41 8.69
N GLN A 37 -2.64 -1.85 9.76
CA GLN A 37 -2.08 -2.61 10.88
C GLN A 37 -3.13 -3.48 11.58
N ARG A 38 -4.36 -2.98 11.74
CA ARG A 38 -5.46 -3.74 12.34
C ARG A 38 -5.92 -4.88 11.45
N ILE A 39 -6.07 -4.64 10.15
CA ILE A 39 -6.43 -5.70 9.20
C ILE A 39 -5.35 -6.78 9.18
N ALA A 40 -4.07 -6.40 9.11
CA ALA A 40 -2.97 -7.36 9.16
C ALA A 40 -3.01 -8.21 10.44
N ALA A 41 -3.22 -7.59 11.60
CA ALA A 41 -3.33 -8.30 12.87
C ALA A 41 -4.54 -9.25 12.94
N LEU A 42 -5.69 -8.85 12.38
CA LEU A 42 -6.90 -9.68 12.34
C LEU A 42 -6.75 -10.92 11.47
N GLU A 43 -6.09 -10.78 10.31
CA GLU A 43 -5.84 -11.89 9.38
C GLU A 43 -4.61 -12.75 9.78
N GLY A 44 -3.86 -12.34 10.82
CA GLY A 44 -2.59 -12.97 11.17
C GLY A 44 -1.48 -12.76 10.12
N GLY A 45 -1.63 -11.74 9.28
CA GLY A 45 -0.69 -11.35 8.24
C GLY A 45 0.43 -10.42 8.74
N VAL A 46 1.46 -10.22 7.91
CA VAL A 46 2.61 -9.36 8.24
C VAL A 46 2.39 -7.88 7.90
N ALA A 47 1.50 -7.58 6.95
CA ALA A 47 1.18 -6.22 6.50
C ALA A 47 -0.15 -6.22 5.72
N ALA A 48 -0.75 -5.05 5.55
CA ALA A 48 -1.88 -4.81 4.65
C ALA A 48 -1.70 -3.44 3.95
N VAL A 49 -2.42 -3.23 2.86
CA VAL A 49 -2.43 -1.95 2.12
C VAL A 49 -3.87 -1.58 1.78
N ALA A 50 -4.30 -0.39 2.21
CA ALA A 50 -5.63 0.14 1.96
C ALA A 50 -5.67 0.90 0.63
N VAL A 51 -6.71 0.66 -0.16
CA VAL A 51 -6.94 1.30 -1.45
C VAL A 51 -8.38 1.81 -1.55
N ALA A 52 -8.69 2.51 -2.64
CA ALA A 52 -9.96 3.24 -2.79
C ALA A 52 -11.21 2.34 -2.84
N SER A 53 -11.08 1.07 -3.24
CA SER A 53 -12.21 0.13 -3.35
C SER A 53 -11.74 -1.32 -3.37
N GLY A 54 -12.66 -2.27 -3.15
CA GLY A 54 -12.36 -3.71 -3.30
C GLY A 54 -11.85 -4.08 -4.71
N GLN A 55 -12.44 -3.48 -5.75
CA GLN A 55 -12.01 -3.70 -7.13
C GLN A 55 -10.59 -3.17 -7.40
N ALA A 56 -10.21 -2.05 -6.79
CA ALA A 56 -8.84 -1.56 -6.84
C ALA A 56 -7.87 -2.51 -6.10
N ALA A 57 -8.32 -3.14 -5.02
CA ALA A 57 -7.51 -4.10 -4.25
C ALA A 57 -7.21 -5.36 -5.08
N GLU A 58 -8.25 -5.95 -5.69
CA GLU A 58 -8.12 -7.09 -6.60
C GLU A 58 -7.20 -6.74 -7.79
N THR A 59 -7.46 -5.60 -8.44
CA THR A 59 -6.67 -5.16 -9.60
C THR A 59 -5.20 -4.97 -9.24
N LEU A 60 -4.90 -4.27 -8.14
CA LEU A 60 -3.51 -4.01 -7.73
C LEU A 60 -2.81 -5.30 -7.31
N ALA A 61 -3.49 -6.20 -6.60
CA ALA A 61 -2.93 -7.49 -6.21
C ALA A 61 -2.52 -8.33 -7.43
N LEU A 62 -3.40 -8.40 -8.45
CA LEU A 62 -3.11 -9.14 -9.67
C LEU A 62 -1.98 -8.49 -10.49
N LEU A 63 -2.01 -7.17 -10.69
CA LEU A 63 -0.99 -6.46 -11.46
C LEU A 63 0.37 -6.40 -10.76
N ASN A 64 0.41 -6.57 -9.44
CA ASN A 64 1.67 -6.69 -8.70
C ASN A 64 2.34 -8.07 -8.91
N LEU A 65 1.56 -9.10 -9.25
CA LEU A 65 2.05 -10.47 -9.44
C LEU A 65 2.26 -10.84 -10.92
N ALA A 66 1.34 -10.43 -11.80
CA ALA A 66 1.25 -10.87 -13.18
C ALA A 66 1.46 -9.74 -14.19
N ARG A 67 2.01 -10.08 -15.35
CA ARG A 67 2.28 -9.19 -16.48
C ARG A 67 1.75 -9.79 -17.78
N ALA A 68 1.90 -9.05 -18.88
CA ALA A 68 1.52 -9.54 -20.20
C ALA A 68 2.29 -10.83 -20.54
N GLY A 69 1.55 -11.90 -20.84
CA GLY A 69 2.08 -13.24 -21.10
C GLY A 69 1.89 -14.23 -19.94
N ASP A 70 1.55 -13.75 -18.74
CA ASP A 70 1.23 -14.61 -17.60
C ASP A 70 -0.23 -15.09 -17.62
N HIS A 71 -0.56 -16.04 -16.75
CA HIS A 71 -1.89 -16.64 -16.63
C HIS A 71 -2.38 -16.61 -15.18
N ILE A 72 -3.69 -16.41 -15.00
CA ILE A 72 -4.38 -16.48 -13.72
C ILE A 72 -5.46 -17.55 -13.83
N VAL A 73 -5.55 -18.45 -12.84
CA VAL A 73 -6.66 -19.40 -12.70
C VAL A 73 -7.62 -18.83 -11.67
N SER A 74 -8.90 -18.70 -12.03
CA SER A 74 -9.95 -18.16 -11.15
C SER A 74 -11.09 -19.16 -10.99
N SER A 75 -11.76 -19.09 -9.83
CA SER A 75 -13.00 -19.81 -9.58
C SER A 75 -14.15 -19.21 -10.40
N SER A 76 -15.08 -20.05 -10.87
CA SER A 76 -16.33 -19.62 -11.49
C SER A 76 -17.51 -19.56 -10.50
N SER A 77 -17.28 -19.91 -9.23
CA SER A 77 -18.30 -19.82 -8.18
C SER A 77 -18.41 -18.40 -7.64
N LEU A 78 -19.64 -17.98 -7.31
CA LEU A 78 -19.90 -16.88 -6.38
C LEU A 78 -19.88 -17.39 -4.93
#